data_AF-A0AAD2HQ25-F1
#
_entry.id   AF-A0AAD2HQ25-F1
#
_cell.length_a   1.000
_cell.length_b   1.000
_cell.length_c   1.000
_cell.angle_alpha   90.00
_cell.angle_beta   90.00
_cell.angle_gamma   90.00
#
_symmetry.space_group_name_H-M   'P 1'
#
loop_
_entity.id
_entity.type
_entity.pdbx_description
1 polymer ?
#
loop_
_entity_poly.entity_id
_entity_poly.type
_entity_poly.pdbx_seq_one_letter_code
_entity_poly.pdbx_strand_id
1 'polypeptide(L)'
;MRCALHSNHPYHTMQCTPSHLLLIAGKTSGVLAGLGVLRGLWWLVDTFLLAPHRDPLHALPGPRAPSFFASHFAQAADPDATPRVYADWTARFGRTLRYHGFGRHDLRLLSFDVRAVAHVLTAPAYARPWLTRAYLGRLLGRGVFSAEGAEHRAIRRLVGPAFTAQAAKDMVPIFVQKAEELRDRWDAMMALDAPQVLDVAHWVSRTSFDVFGLAALDYHFNALQEETEPGTIRLMCAIGHLTSESVYCAYRRMFAISDRASRFAVLKRIYCPILETIWVSSFPFCVTPIEIMQPTRDERIMRECLHTIHSNGVALVSRKRETIKNGAAGHSKDILSLLIRADIALDASSQLSDQELVDHITSFLFVGADSTALAITWCLHLLALHPDVQTRLRDEITAAPPLRHNAAADMIDSLPFLDAVVRETLRVCPPLHGTVRVATADDLIPISAPVELRDGTLLRAGECIRIRKGSIVHIPLEGLNMLQDIWGPDAHAFDPDRWTRLPPPARPPAFPGLANVMSFSFGPAACPGYRIAILETKAVLATLVPHFLFAPVEGVEIGKFNAVSTKPFVRGQLDAGGCQLPLNVSRYLVA
;
A
#
# COMPACT_ATOMS: atom_id res chain seq x y z
N MET A 1 -24.00 78.49 44.96
CA MET A 1 -24.32 79.40 46.08
C MET A 1 -24.29 78.61 47.38
N ARG A 2 -23.30 78.93 48.21
CA ARG A 2 -23.09 78.72 49.67
C ARG A 2 -23.17 77.30 50.30
N CYS A 3 -22.03 76.96 50.91
CA CYS A 3 -21.67 75.83 51.77
C CYS A 3 -22.59 75.55 52.96
N ALA A 4 -22.66 74.29 53.43
CA ALA A 4 -21.92 73.77 54.59
C ALA A 4 -22.51 72.47 55.20
N LEU A 5 -21.62 71.50 55.45
CA LEU A 5 -21.42 70.65 56.66
C LEU A 5 -22.50 69.68 57.24
N HIS A 6 -22.03 68.42 57.39
CA HIS A 6 -22.17 67.44 58.52
C HIS A 6 -23.49 66.63 58.68
N SER A 7 -23.48 65.30 58.42
CA SER A 7 -23.17 64.12 59.30
C SER A 7 -24.34 63.74 60.22
N ASN A 8 -24.75 62.50 60.54
CA ASN A 8 -24.26 61.12 60.42
C ASN A 8 -25.39 60.17 60.89
N HIS A 9 -25.61 59.00 60.27
CA HIS A 9 -26.06 57.70 60.87
C HIS A 9 -26.22 56.59 59.79
N PRO A 10 -26.17 55.28 60.12
CA PRO A 10 -25.26 54.35 59.48
C PRO A 10 -25.92 53.21 58.69
N TYR A 11 -25.19 52.70 57.70
CA TYR A 11 -25.47 51.44 56.99
C TYR A 11 -24.61 50.32 57.60
N HIS A 12 -25.23 49.20 57.98
CA HIS A 12 -24.52 47.94 58.20
C HIS A 12 -24.47 47.13 56.91
N THR A 13 -23.30 47.11 56.27
CA THR A 13 -22.93 46.16 55.22
C THR A 13 -22.46 44.86 55.88
N MET A 14 -23.17 43.75 55.65
CA MET A 14 -22.68 42.41 56.00
C MET A 14 -21.50 42.06 55.07
N GLN A 15 -20.28 42.14 55.61
CA GLN A 15 -19.08 41.62 54.99
C GLN A 15 -19.09 40.08 55.03
N CYS A 16 -19.32 39.43 53.89
CA CYS A 16 -18.96 38.02 53.71
C CYS A 16 -17.43 37.91 53.69
N THR A 17 -16.87 37.09 54.59
CA THR A 17 -15.42 36.88 54.72
C THR A 17 -14.87 36.05 53.54
N PRO A 18 -13.70 36.41 52.96
CA PRO A 18 -13.10 35.72 51.80
C PRO A 18 -12.76 34.24 52.03
N SER A 19 -12.64 33.82 53.29
CA SER A 19 -12.26 32.47 53.71
C SER A 19 -13.33 31.41 53.41
N HIS A 20 -14.62 31.75 53.41
CA HIS A 20 -15.68 30.79 53.09
C HIS A 20 -15.80 30.50 51.58
N LEU A 21 -15.53 31.49 50.72
CA LEU A 21 -15.53 31.32 49.26
C LEU A 21 -14.35 30.45 48.77
N LEU A 22 -13.16 30.59 49.38
CA LEU A 22 -11.99 29.76 49.08
C LEU A 22 -12.16 28.29 49.49
N LEU A 23 -12.82 28.02 50.61
CA LEU A 23 -13.13 26.66 51.08
C LEU A 23 -14.18 25.96 50.20
N ILE A 24 -15.19 26.70 49.72
CA ILE A 24 -16.18 26.19 48.78
C ILE A 24 -15.56 25.97 47.40
N ALA A 25 -14.70 26.89 46.93
CA ALA A 25 -13.94 26.74 45.68
C ALA A 25 -12.97 25.55 45.70
N GLY A 26 -12.30 25.30 46.84
CA GLY A 26 -11.41 24.14 47.02
C GLY A 26 -12.16 22.80 47.08
N LYS A 27 -13.31 22.76 47.78
CA LYS A 27 -14.16 21.56 47.85
C LYS A 27 -14.83 21.25 46.50
N THR A 28 -15.30 22.26 45.78
CA THR A 28 -15.86 22.08 44.43
C THR A 28 -14.81 21.64 43.40
N SER A 29 -13.57 22.17 43.50
CA SER A 29 -12.44 21.71 42.66
C SER A 29 -12.06 20.25 42.94
N GLY A 30 -12.06 19.82 44.20
CA GLY A 30 -11.82 18.41 44.57
C GLY A 30 -12.90 17.46 44.08
N VAL A 31 -14.18 17.86 44.12
CA VAL A 31 -15.30 17.07 43.59
C VAL A 31 -15.24 16.97 42.06
N LEU A 32 -14.93 18.06 41.36
CA LEU A 32 -14.76 18.05 39.91
C LEU A 32 -13.56 17.19 39.46
N ALA A 33 -12.45 17.24 40.19
CA ALA A 33 -11.30 16.36 39.96
C ALA A 33 -11.65 14.89 40.20
N GLY A 34 -12.36 14.58 41.29
CA GLY A 34 -12.84 13.22 41.59
C GLY A 34 -13.81 12.68 40.55
N LEU A 35 -14.77 13.50 40.09
CA LEU A 35 -15.68 13.15 38.99
C LEU A 35 -14.94 12.95 37.66
N GLY A 36 -13.89 13.73 37.40
CA GLY A 36 -13.01 13.56 36.24
C GLY A 36 -12.28 12.21 36.26
N VAL A 37 -11.72 11.82 37.41
CA VAL A 37 -11.04 10.53 37.59
C VAL A 37 -12.04 9.36 37.46
N LEU A 38 -13.22 9.45 38.07
CA LEU A 38 -14.25 8.42 37.95
C LEU A 38 -14.77 8.29 36.52
N ARG A 39 -14.95 9.42 35.81
CA ARG A 39 -15.31 9.42 34.38
C ARG A 39 -14.21 8.83 33.51
N GLY A 40 -12.94 9.10 33.83
CA GLY A 40 -11.79 8.50 33.15
C GLY A 40 -11.69 6.99 33.38
N LEU A 41 -11.86 6.54 34.62
CA LEU A 41 -11.91 5.11 34.97
C LEU A 41 -13.10 4.41 34.32
N TRP A 42 -14.28 5.01 34.34
CA TRP A 42 -15.45 4.48 33.65
C TRP A 42 -15.23 4.43 32.14
N TRP A 43 -14.62 5.46 31.54
CA TRP A 43 -14.25 5.45 30.12
C TRP A 43 -13.25 4.33 29.80
N LEU A 44 -12.27 4.06 30.67
CA LEU A 44 -11.35 2.93 30.51
C LEU A 44 -12.08 1.59 30.61
N VAL A 45 -12.95 1.41 31.60
CA VAL A 45 -13.75 0.19 31.77
C VAL A 45 -14.70 0.00 30.59
N ASP A 46 -15.40 1.05 30.16
CA ASP A 46 -16.29 0.98 29.01
C ASP A 46 -15.50 0.69 27.73
N THR A 47 -14.38 1.37 27.48
CA THR A 47 -13.60 1.20 26.25
C THR A 47 -12.89 -0.16 26.17
N PHE A 48 -12.29 -0.65 27.25
CA PHE A 48 -11.46 -1.85 27.23
C PHE A 48 -12.18 -3.13 27.70
N LEU A 49 -13.23 -3.01 28.51
CA LEU A 49 -13.96 -4.18 29.04
C LEU A 49 -15.36 -4.31 28.43
N LEU A 50 -16.19 -3.25 28.46
CA LEU A 50 -17.61 -3.39 28.08
C LEU A 50 -17.88 -3.22 26.58
N ALA A 51 -17.26 -2.24 25.93
CA ALA A 51 -17.47 -1.90 24.52
C ALA A 51 -17.07 -3.05 23.58
N PRO A 52 -15.95 -3.79 23.80
CA PRO A 52 -15.65 -4.97 23.01
C PRO A 52 -16.79 -6.00 23.08
N HIS A 53 -17.35 -6.24 24.27
CA HIS A 53 -18.47 -7.18 24.43
C HIS A 53 -19.78 -6.73 23.79
N ARG A 54 -19.93 -5.43 23.49
CA ARG A 54 -21.09 -4.86 22.77
C ARG A 54 -20.88 -4.79 21.25
N ASP A 55 -19.73 -5.24 20.74
CA ASP A 55 -19.45 -5.24 19.30
C ASP A 55 -20.39 -6.23 18.57
N PRO A 56 -21.20 -5.78 17.59
CA PRO A 56 -22.09 -6.65 16.83
C PRO A 56 -21.34 -7.79 16.12
N LEU A 57 -20.04 -7.63 15.84
CA LEU A 57 -19.22 -8.69 15.27
C LEU A 57 -19.15 -9.93 16.15
N HIS A 58 -19.42 -9.86 17.46
CA HIS A 58 -19.47 -11.04 18.33
C HIS A 58 -20.49 -12.09 17.91
N ALA A 59 -21.56 -11.67 17.22
CA ALA A 59 -22.60 -12.54 16.70
C ALA A 59 -22.14 -13.37 15.50
N LEU A 60 -21.14 -12.91 14.75
CA LEU A 60 -20.66 -13.60 13.55
C LEU A 60 -19.89 -14.88 13.88
N PRO A 61 -19.93 -15.88 12.99
CA PRO A 61 -19.12 -17.08 13.11
C PRO A 61 -17.63 -16.74 12.90
N GLY A 62 -16.74 -17.58 13.44
CA GLY A 62 -15.30 -17.37 13.29
C GLY A 62 -14.45 -18.13 14.31
N PRO A 63 -13.13 -18.21 14.09
CA PRO A 63 -12.21 -18.92 14.97
C PRO A 63 -12.22 -18.36 16.40
N ARG A 64 -12.09 -19.25 17.38
CA ARG A 64 -11.99 -18.88 18.81
C ARG A 64 -10.59 -18.32 19.09
N ALA A 65 -10.51 -17.26 19.89
CA ALA A 65 -9.21 -16.68 20.29
C ALA A 65 -8.33 -17.75 20.99
N PRO A 66 -7.07 -17.97 20.55
CA PRO A 66 -6.21 -19.00 21.13
C PRO A 66 -5.73 -18.66 22.55
N SER A 67 -5.49 -17.37 22.83
CA SER A 67 -5.06 -16.83 24.13
C SER A 67 -5.35 -15.31 24.23
N PHE A 68 -5.06 -14.68 25.37
CA PHE A 68 -5.34 -13.25 25.59
C PHE A 68 -4.60 -12.33 24.62
N PHE A 69 -3.35 -12.65 24.28
CA PHE A 69 -2.50 -11.89 23.35
C PHE A 69 -2.34 -12.54 21.96
N ALA A 70 -2.82 -13.77 21.77
CA ALA A 70 -2.72 -14.43 20.47
C ALA A 70 -3.49 -13.69 19.39
N SER A 71 -2.95 -13.73 18.18
CA SER A 71 -3.45 -13.02 17.01
C SER A 71 -3.68 -13.98 15.86
N HIS A 72 -4.87 -13.97 15.26
CA HIS A 72 -5.10 -14.65 13.99
C HIS A 72 -4.62 -13.81 12.81
N PHE A 73 -4.32 -12.52 13.01
CA PHE A 73 -3.81 -11.64 11.95
C PHE A 73 -2.52 -12.18 11.35
N ALA A 74 -1.63 -12.77 12.15
CA ALA A 74 -0.40 -13.37 11.64
C ALA A 74 -0.69 -14.48 10.61
N GLN A 75 -1.68 -15.35 10.87
CA GLN A 75 -2.08 -16.42 9.95
C GLN A 75 -2.82 -15.88 8.72
N ALA A 76 -3.61 -14.81 8.90
CA ALA A 76 -4.34 -14.15 7.81
C ALA A 76 -3.46 -13.20 6.97
N ALA A 77 -2.23 -12.93 7.38
CA ALA A 77 -1.28 -12.09 6.66
C ALA A 77 -0.08 -12.89 6.09
N ASP A 78 0.11 -14.13 6.54
CA ASP A 78 1.19 -15.00 6.08
C ASP A 78 0.83 -15.68 4.75
N PRO A 79 1.54 -15.38 3.64
CA PRO A 79 1.18 -15.88 2.32
C PRO A 79 1.31 -17.41 2.17
N ASP A 80 2.14 -18.07 2.99
CA ASP A 80 2.21 -19.54 2.98
C ASP A 80 1.00 -20.17 3.69
N ALA A 81 0.41 -19.44 4.64
CA ALA A 81 -0.73 -19.90 5.41
C ALA A 81 -2.07 -19.51 4.79
N THR A 82 -2.17 -18.33 4.16
CA THR A 82 -3.44 -17.74 3.70
C THR A 82 -4.26 -18.65 2.79
N PRO A 83 -3.71 -19.41 1.81
CA PRO A 83 -4.54 -20.26 0.96
C PRO A 83 -5.29 -21.33 1.77
N ARG A 84 -4.58 -22.02 2.66
CA ARG A 84 -5.16 -23.05 3.53
C ARG A 84 -6.09 -22.44 4.60
N VAL A 85 -5.67 -21.34 5.20
CA VAL A 85 -6.44 -20.65 6.27
C VAL A 85 -7.76 -20.13 5.71
N TYR A 86 -7.74 -19.49 4.54
CA TYR A 86 -8.94 -18.97 3.91
C TYR A 86 -9.86 -20.09 3.44
N ALA A 87 -9.32 -21.18 2.86
CA ALA A 87 -10.12 -22.36 2.52
C ALA A 87 -10.79 -22.99 3.76
N ASP A 88 -10.03 -23.22 4.85
CA ASP A 88 -10.58 -23.78 6.09
C ASP A 88 -11.66 -22.88 6.69
N TRP A 89 -11.39 -21.58 6.78
CA TRP A 89 -12.31 -20.63 7.41
C TRP A 89 -13.58 -20.45 6.59
N THR A 90 -13.48 -20.37 5.26
CA THR A 90 -14.66 -20.25 4.39
C THR A 90 -15.50 -21.51 4.41
N ALA A 91 -14.89 -22.69 4.43
CA ALA A 91 -15.60 -23.97 4.55
C ALA A 91 -16.34 -24.11 5.89
N ARG A 92 -15.76 -23.60 6.99
CA ARG A 92 -16.31 -23.76 8.34
C ARG A 92 -17.28 -22.67 8.78
N PHE A 93 -17.06 -21.43 8.34
CA PHE A 93 -17.78 -20.25 8.83
C PHE A 93 -18.51 -19.48 7.72
N GLY A 94 -18.37 -19.91 6.47
CA GLY A 94 -18.94 -19.21 5.31
C GLY A 94 -18.09 -18.03 4.84
N ARG A 95 -18.63 -17.26 3.89
CA ARG A 95 -17.89 -16.19 3.20
C ARG A 95 -17.65 -14.95 4.06
N THR A 96 -18.44 -14.72 5.08
CA THR A 96 -18.30 -13.55 5.94
C THR A 96 -18.24 -13.98 7.39
N LEU A 97 -17.09 -13.71 8.02
CA LEU A 97 -16.74 -14.23 9.33
C LEU A 97 -15.98 -13.18 10.14
N ARG A 98 -15.92 -13.37 11.45
CA ARG A 98 -15.05 -12.57 12.33
C ARG A 98 -13.73 -13.29 12.59
N TYR A 99 -12.65 -12.55 12.77
CA TYR A 99 -11.42 -13.09 13.35
C TYR A 99 -10.85 -12.12 14.39
N HIS A 100 -9.85 -12.60 15.14
CA HIS A 100 -9.18 -11.82 16.17
C HIS A 100 -7.89 -11.21 15.61
N GLY A 101 -7.84 -9.88 15.58
CA GLY A 101 -6.67 -9.09 15.23
C GLY A 101 -5.61 -9.20 16.32
N PHE A 102 -5.34 -8.14 17.06
CA PHE A 102 -4.41 -8.16 18.19
C PHE A 102 -5.12 -8.53 19.51
N GLY A 103 -4.93 -9.78 19.95
CA GLY A 103 -5.51 -10.29 21.20
C GLY A 103 -7.01 -10.56 21.14
N ARG A 104 -7.58 -10.93 22.29
CA ARG A 104 -8.98 -11.40 22.38
C ARG A 104 -10.03 -10.33 22.08
N HIS A 105 -9.72 -9.05 22.29
CA HIS A 105 -10.69 -7.95 22.21
C HIS A 105 -10.70 -7.19 20.87
N ASP A 106 -9.72 -7.41 19.99
CA ASP A 106 -9.68 -6.83 18.63
C ASP A 106 -10.44 -7.74 17.66
N LEU A 107 -11.74 -7.53 17.50
CA LEU A 107 -12.56 -8.22 16.51
C LEU A 107 -12.51 -7.50 15.16
N ARG A 108 -12.33 -8.28 14.10
CA ARG A 108 -12.31 -7.78 12.72
C ARG A 108 -13.22 -8.61 11.84
N LEU A 109 -13.90 -7.95 10.91
CA LEU A 109 -14.67 -8.61 9.86
C LEU A 109 -13.70 -9.06 8.75
N LEU A 110 -13.78 -10.30 8.32
CA LEU A 110 -13.18 -10.81 7.10
C LEU A 110 -14.30 -11.24 6.17
N SER A 111 -14.34 -10.70 4.95
CA SER A 111 -15.37 -11.07 3.99
C SER A 111 -14.77 -11.40 2.63
N PHE A 112 -15.17 -12.56 2.12
CA PHE A 112 -15.02 -13.02 0.74
C PHE A 112 -16.32 -12.82 -0.06
N ASP A 113 -17.33 -12.21 0.54
CA ASP A 113 -18.59 -11.89 -0.14
C ASP A 113 -18.38 -10.64 -0.99
N VAL A 114 -18.44 -10.84 -2.30
CA VAL A 114 -18.22 -9.79 -3.29
C VAL A 114 -19.16 -8.60 -3.10
N ARG A 115 -20.40 -8.82 -2.66
CA ARG A 115 -21.38 -7.74 -2.41
C ARG A 115 -21.00 -6.92 -1.16
N ALA A 116 -20.57 -7.60 -0.10
CA ALA A 116 -20.10 -6.95 1.12
C ALA A 116 -18.82 -6.14 0.84
N VAL A 117 -17.88 -6.72 0.11
CA VAL A 117 -16.62 -6.06 -0.29
C VAL A 117 -16.89 -4.84 -1.17
N ALA A 118 -17.78 -4.95 -2.17
CA ALA A 118 -18.16 -3.84 -3.03
C ALA A 118 -18.81 -2.69 -2.23
N HIS A 119 -19.69 -3.00 -1.27
CA HIS A 119 -20.27 -2.01 -0.36
C HIS A 119 -19.19 -1.27 0.45
N VAL A 120 -18.30 -2.00 1.11
CA VAL A 120 -17.23 -1.43 1.95
C VAL A 120 -16.26 -0.56 1.13
N LEU A 121 -15.98 -0.93 -0.13
CA LEU A 121 -15.08 -0.17 -1.00
C LEU A 121 -15.71 1.08 -1.63
N THR A 122 -17.04 1.18 -1.65
CA THR A 122 -17.76 2.29 -2.30
C THR A 122 -18.42 3.24 -1.31
N ALA A 123 -18.89 2.74 -0.17
CA ALA A 123 -19.60 3.54 0.80
C ALA A 123 -18.68 4.56 1.48
N PRO A 124 -19.14 5.81 1.71
CA PRO A 124 -18.34 6.86 2.34
C PRO A 124 -18.05 6.60 3.82
N ALA A 125 -18.71 5.61 4.42
CA ALA A 125 -18.58 5.23 5.82
C ALA A 125 -17.31 4.40 6.12
N TYR A 126 -16.40 4.22 5.15
CA TYR A 126 -15.18 3.43 5.33
C TYR A 126 -13.94 4.21 4.91
N ALA A 127 -12.91 4.18 5.75
CA ALA A 127 -11.60 4.80 5.48
C ALA A 127 -10.48 3.83 5.85
N ARG A 128 -9.23 4.08 5.43
CA ARG A 128 -8.08 3.35 5.99
C ARG A 128 -7.93 3.66 7.49
N PRO A 129 -7.58 2.67 8.33
CA PRO A 129 -7.27 2.91 9.74
C PRO A 129 -6.21 4.00 9.92
N TRP A 130 -6.33 4.82 10.97
CA TRP A 130 -5.40 5.92 11.22
C TRP A 130 -3.95 5.46 11.36
N LEU A 131 -3.75 4.24 11.89
CA LEU A 131 -2.45 3.59 12.08
C LEU A 131 -1.77 3.39 10.72
N THR A 132 -2.51 2.80 9.79
CA THR A 132 -2.05 2.58 8.41
C THR A 132 -1.76 3.90 7.73
N ARG A 133 -2.60 4.92 7.90
CA ARG A 133 -2.37 6.26 7.33
C ARG A 133 -1.12 6.93 7.89
N ALA A 134 -0.90 6.86 9.20
CA ALA A 134 0.28 7.44 9.85
C ALA A 134 1.58 6.75 9.41
N TYR A 135 1.56 5.42 9.29
CA TYR A 135 2.68 4.64 8.80
C TYR A 135 2.99 4.96 7.33
N LEU A 136 1.97 4.96 6.46
CA LEU A 136 2.13 5.32 5.05
C LEU A 136 2.58 6.76 4.87
N GLY A 137 2.06 7.69 5.65
CA GLY A 137 2.45 9.11 5.59
C GLY A 137 3.90 9.36 5.99
N ARG A 138 4.47 8.55 6.90
CA ARG A 138 5.90 8.60 7.25
C ARG A 138 6.79 8.03 6.14
N LEU A 139 6.29 7.04 5.42
CA LEU A 139 7.05 6.32 4.40
C LEU A 139 6.99 6.98 3.02
N LEU A 140 5.84 7.56 2.67
CA LEU A 140 5.51 8.04 1.32
C LEU A 140 5.15 9.52 1.25
N GLY A 141 5.20 10.23 2.39
CA GLY A 141 4.68 11.58 2.52
C GLY A 141 3.15 11.62 2.60
N ARG A 142 2.59 12.81 2.85
CA ARG A 142 1.14 13.07 2.82
C ARG A 142 0.62 13.15 1.39
N GLY A 143 0.74 12.05 0.66
CA GLY A 143 0.33 11.92 -0.73
C GLY A 143 -1.04 11.26 -0.94
N VAL A 144 -1.40 11.04 -2.21
CA VAL A 144 -2.66 10.40 -2.63
C VAL A 144 -2.90 9.06 -1.95
N PHE A 145 -1.85 8.31 -1.61
CA PHE A 145 -1.98 6.98 -0.99
C PHE A 145 -2.34 7.02 0.50
N SER A 146 -2.06 8.15 1.17
CA SER A 146 -2.30 8.36 2.60
C SER A 146 -3.52 9.28 2.89
N ALA A 147 -3.91 10.07 1.91
CA ALA A 147 -5.08 10.94 1.93
C ALA A 147 -6.40 10.14 1.94
N GLU A 148 -7.44 10.72 2.54
CA GLU A 148 -8.78 10.11 2.63
C GLU A 148 -9.87 11.15 2.38
N GLY A 149 -11.09 10.70 2.07
CA GLY A 149 -12.26 11.58 1.97
C GLY A 149 -12.15 12.67 0.89
N ALA A 150 -12.38 13.92 1.26
CA ALA A 150 -12.42 15.04 0.33
C ALA A 150 -11.06 15.35 -0.31
N GLU A 151 -9.98 15.30 0.48
CA GLU A 151 -8.60 15.52 0.04
C GLU A 151 -8.21 14.50 -1.05
N HIS A 152 -8.43 13.21 -0.78
CA HIS A 152 -8.18 12.15 -1.75
C HIS A 152 -8.96 12.34 -3.06
N ARG A 153 -10.25 12.73 -2.97
CA ARG A 153 -11.07 13.01 -4.16
C ARG A 153 -10.54 14.22 -4.95
N ALA A 154 -10.10 15.27 -4.28
CA ALA A 154 -9.55 16.47 -4.91
C ALA A 154 -8.26 16.12 -5.70
N ILE A 155 -7.30 15.46 -5.05
CA ILE A 155 -6.05 15.03 -5.66
C ILE A 155 -6.32 14.14 -6.88
N ARG A 156 -7.22 13.14 -6.76
CA ARG A 156 -7.55 12.24 -7.88
C ARG A 156 -8.24 12.92 -9.05
N ARG A 157 -9.12 13.88 -8.79
CA ARG A 157 -9.74 14.69 -9.85
C ARG A 157 -8.68 15.46 -10.63
N LEU A 158 -7.65 15.93 -9.92
CA LEU A 158 -6.55 16.71 -10.47
C LEU A 158 -5.66 15.90 -11.41
N VAL A 159 -5.21 14.73 -10.95
CA VAL A 159 -4.28 13.89 -11.72
C VAL A 159 -4.99 12.96 -12.70
N GLY A 160 -6.32 12.84 -12.62
CA GLY A 160 -7.13 11.97 -13.48
C GLY A 160 -6.79 12.00 -14.97
N PRO A 161 -6.52 13.17 -15.60
CA PRO A 161 -6.13 13.24 -17.01
C PRO A 161 -4.87 12.45 -17.38
N ALA A 162 -3.89 12.30 -16.47
CA ALA A 162 -2.68 11.51 -16.69
C ALA A 162 -2.93 9.98 -16.64
N PHE A 163 -4.10 9.55 -16.17
CA PHE A 163 -4.47 8.14 -16.01
C PHE A 163 -5.57 7.69 -16.99
N THR A 164 -5.80 8.45 -18.05
CA THR A 164 -6.74 8.07 -19.12
C THR A 164 -6.19 6.92 -19.96
N ALA A 165 -7.06 6.22 -20.70
CA ALA A 165 -6.62 5.15 -21.59
C ALA A 165 -5.63 5.66 -22.66
N GLN A 166 -5.88 6.85 -23.22
CA GLN A 166 -4.97 7.46 -24.18
C GLN A 166 -3.65 7.85 -23.53
N ALA A 167 -3.65 8.48 -22.35
CA ALA A 167 -2.41 8.83 -21.66
C ALA A 167 -1.55 7.59 -21.37
N ALA A 168 -2.17 6.46 -21.00
CA ALA A 168 -1.44 5.21 -20.79
C ALA A 168 -0.84 4.66 -22.10
N LYS A 169 -1.54 4.77 -23.23
CA LYS A 169 -1.01 4.41 -24.57
C LYS A 169 0.15 5.31 -24.99
N ASP A 170 0.05 6.61 -24.73
CA ASP A 170 1.09 7.60 -25.07
C ASP A 170 2.41 7.32 -24.32
N MET A 171 2.37 6.60 -23.20
CA MET A 171 3.55 6.18 -22.43
C MET A 171 4.20 4.88 -22.94
N VAL A 172 3.52 4.06 -23.76
CA VAL A 172 4.04 2.78 -24.24
C VAL A 172 5.41 2.88 -24.94
N PRO A 173 5.70 3.91 -25.77
CA PRO A 173 7.03 4.07 -26.34
C PRO A 173 8.14 4.14 -25.28
N ILE A 174 7.88 4.81 -24.15
CA ILE A 174 8.82 4.89 -23.02
C ILE A 174 9.01 3.51 -22.38
N PHE A 175 7.92 2.75 -22.23
CA PHE A 175 7.98 1.40 -21.65
C PHE A 175 8.84 0.47 -22.50
N VAL A 176 8.64 0.49 -23.82
CA VAL A 176 9.44 -0.29 -24.77
C VAL A 176 10.91 0.14 -24.72
N GLN A 177 11.20 1.44 -24.77
CA GLN A 177 12.56 1.96 -24.69
C GLN A 177 13.29 1.45 -23.43
N LYS A 178 12.66 1.58 -22.26
CA LYS A 178 13.27 1.12 -20.99
C LYS A 178 13.37 -0.40 -20.89
N ALA A 179 12.44 -1.14 -21.51
CA ALA A 179 12.54 -2.59 -21.63
C ALA A 179 13.70 -3.03 -22.55
N GLU A 180 13.98 -2.28 -23.62
CA GLU A 180 15.13 -2.53 -24.50
C GLU A 180 16.44 -2.21 -23.79
N GLU A 181 16.53 -1.10 -23.06
CA GLU A 181 17.68 -0.79 -22.21
C GLU A 181 17.96 -1.92 -21.19
N LEU A 182 16.90 -2.47 -20.57
CA LEU A 182 17.02 -3.63 -19.68
C LEU A 182 17.51 -4.88 -20.42
N ARG A 183 16.94 -5.19 -21.59
CA ARG A 183 17.36 -6.31 -22.44
C ARG A 183 18.84 -6.20 -22.78
N ASP A 184 19.27 -5.05 -23.25
CA ASP A 184 20.65 -4.82 -23.68
C ASP A 184 21.63 -4.90 -22.50
N ARG A 185 21.21 -4.43 -21.32
CA ARG A 185 21.98 -4.59 -20.07
C ARG A 185 22.16 -6.05 -19.70
N TRP A 186 21.09 -6.84 -19.73
CA TRP A 186 21.16 -8.28 -19.45
C TRP A 186 22.00 -9.02 -20.50
N ASP A 187 21.86 -8.65 -21.77
CA ASP A 187 22.67 -9.22 -22.84
C ASP A 187 24.17 -8.94 -22.64
N ALA A 188 24.52 -7.72 -22.25
CA ALA A 188 25.90 -7.35 -21.94
C ALA A 188 26.49 -8.08 -20.71
N MET A 189 25.65 -8.52 -19.77
CA MET A 189 26.10 -9.27 -18.58
C MET A 189 26.36 -10.75 -18.87
N MET A 190 25.72 -11.31 -19.90
CA MET A 190 25.76 -12.73 -20.22
C MET A 190 26.96 -13.10 -21.10
N ALA A 191 27.74 -14.10 -20.68
CA ALA A 191 28.69 -14.78 -21.56
C ALA A 191 27.96 -15.51 -22.70
N LEU A 192 28.62 -15.73 -23.84
CA LEU A 192 28.00 -16.24 -25.08
C LEU A 192 27.22 -17.56 -24.90
N ASP A 193 27.71 -18.50 -24.07
CA ASP A 193 27.20 -19.90 -24.04
C ASP A 193 26.79 -20.43 -22.66
N ALA A 194 26.55 -19.58 -21.66
CA ALA A 194 26.20 -20.04 -20.31
C ALA A 194 24.96 -19.33 -19.75
N PRO A 195 23.98 -20.06 -19.19
CA PRO A 195 22.93 -19.48 -18.36
C PRO A 195 23.55 -18.67 -17.22
N GLN A 196 23.03 -17.48 -16.97
CA GLN A 196 23.46 -16.64 -15.87
C GLN A 196 22.33 -16.51 -14.84
N VAL A 197 22.69 -16.65 -13.57
CA VAL A 197 21.76 -16.37 -12.47
C VAL A 197 21.65 -14.86 -12.32
N LEU A 198 20.46 -14.33 -12.60
CA LEU A 198 20.14 -12.91 -12.44
C LEU A 198 19.06 -12.73 -11.38
N ASP A 199 19.26 -11.80 -10.45
CA ASP A 199 18.17 -11.31 -9.59
C ASP A 199 17.25 -10.42 -10.44
N VAL A 200 16.20 -11.01 -11.01
CA VAL A 200 15.32 -10.27 -11.92
C VAL A 200 14.51 -9.22 -11.16
N ALA A 201 14.22 -9.42 -9.87
CA ALA A 201 13.53 -8.44 -9.05
C ALA A 201 14.37 -7.15 -8.91
N HIS A 202 15.69 -7.29 -8.79
CA HIS A 202 16.61 -6.15 -8.73
C HIS A 202 16.54 -5.29 -9.98
N TRP A 203 16.69 -5.91 -11.14
CA TRP A 203 16.77 -5.19 -12.42
C TRP A 203 15.43 -4.63 -12.86
N VAL A 204 14.36 -5.42 -12.74
CA VAL A 204 13.00 -4.96 -13.08
C VAL A 204 12.58 -3.79 -12.19
N SER A 205 12.96 -3.80 -10.91
CA SER A 205 12.70 -2.66 -10.01
C SER A 205 13.39 -1.38 -10.47
N ARG A 206 14.63 -1.45 -10.98
CA ARG A 206 15.33 -0.29 -11.58
C ARG A 206 14.62 0.17 -12.85
N THR A 207 14.21 -0.76 -13.73
CA THR A 207 13.47 -0.43 -14.97
C THR A 207 12.18 0.30 -14.69
N SER A 208 11.31 -0.23 -13.83
CA SER A 208 10.02 0.41 -13.53
C SER A 208 10.20 1.77 -12.83
N PHE A 209 11.27 1.94 -12.06
CA PHE A 209 11.60 3.23 -11.45
C PHE A 209 11.98 4.28 -12.52
N ASP A 210 12.81 3.91 -13.50
CA ASP A 210 13.16 4.77 -14.63
C ASP A 210 11.97 5.06 -15.55
N VAL A 211 11.14 4.04 -15.82
CA VAL A 211 9.89 4.18 -16.57
C VAL A 211 9.00 5.23 -15.91
N PHE A 212 8.76 5.11 -14.60
CA PHE A 212 7.90 6.04 -13.90
C PHE A 212 8.52 7.43 -13.83
N GLY A 213 9.83 7.54 -13.59
CA GLY A 213 10.53 8.82 -13.63
C GLY A 213 10.30 9.56 -14.94
N LEU A 214 10.47 8.87 -16.07
CA LEU A 214 10.33 9.50 -17.37
C LEU A 214 8.84 9.73 -17.74
N ALA A 215 8.00 8.71 -17.62
CA ALA A 215 6.60 8.78 -18.06
C ALA A 215 5.71 9.68 -17.18
N ALA A 216 5.96 9.70 -15.86
CA ALA A 216 5.11 10.43 -14.93
C ALA A 216 5.71 11.75 -14.44
N LEU A 217 7.03 11.89 -14.40
CA LEU A 217 7.72 13.07 -13.88
C LEU A 217 8.54 13.81 -14.94
N ASP A 218 8.73 13.23 -16.14
CA ASP A 218 9.62 13.75 -17.19
C ASP A 218 11.05 13.95 -16.65
N TYR A 219 11.53 12.93 -15.91
CA TYR A 219 12.83 12.94 -15.26
C TYR A 219 13.56 11.60 -15.43
N HIS A 220 14.83 11.67 -15.85
CA HIS A 220 15.68 10.50 -16.03
C HIS A 220 16.40 10.17 -14.71
N PHE A 221 16.01 9.07 -14.05
CA PHE A 221 16.71 8.59 -12.85
C PHE A 221 18.01 7.83 -13.18
N ASN A 222 18.09 7.24 -14.38
CA ASN A 222 19.21 6.41 -14.85
C ASN A 222 19.54 5.26 -13.89
N ALA A 223 18.52 4.73 -13.22
CA ALA A 223 18.67 3.64 -12.27
C ALA A 223 19.17 2.37 -12.95
N LEU A 224 18.94 2.17 -14.26
CA LEU A 224 19.45 1.00 -14.99
C LEU A 224 20.93 1.11 -15.41
N GLN A 225 21.42 2.31 -15.70
CA GLN A 225 22.75 2.53 -16.26
C GLN A 225 23.83 2.59 -15.17
N GLU A 226 23.50 3.19 -14.04
CA GLU A 226 24.42 3.39 -12.93
C GLU A 226 24.17 2.28 -11.89
N GLU A 227 25.14 1.37 -11.74
CA GLU A 227 25.13 0.36 -10.66
C GLU A 227 26.21 0.75 -9.65
N THR A 228 25.84 1.57 -8.68
CA THR A 228 26.77 1.99 -7.64
C THR A 228 26.96 0.88 -6.60
N GLU A 229 28.21 0.58 -6.25
CA GLU A 229 28.52 -0.41 -5.21
C GLU A 229 27.86 -0.05 -3.86
N PRO A 230 27.41 -1.06 -3.07
CA PRO A 230 26.74 -0.84 -1.78
C PRO A 230 27.51 0.03 -0.77
N GLY A 231 28.85 0.03 -0.83
CA GLY A 231 29.71 0.88 -0.01
C GLY A 231 29.62 2.35 -0.40
N THR A 232 29.63 2.62 -1.70
CA THR A 232 29.51 3.97 -2.28
C THR A 232 28.11 4.54 -2.08
N ILE A 233 27.05 3.72 -2.10
CA ILE A 233 25.68 4.14 -1.76
C ILE A 233 25.60 4.75 -0.35
N ARG A 234 26.24 4.12 0.65
CA ARG A 234 26.26 4.66 2.02
C ARG A 234 26.96 6.01 2.09
N LEU A 235 28.08 6.13 1.37
CA LEU A 235 28.84 7.37 1.30
C LEU A 235 28.02 8.45 0.60
N MET A 236 27.39 8.16 -0.54
CA MET A 236 26.56 9.11 -1.31
C MET A 236 25.35 9.62 -0.52
N CYS A 237 24.60 8.74 0.16
CA CYS A 237 23.51 9.15 1.04
C CYS A 237 24.02 10.00 2.22
N ALA A 238 25.18 9.67 2.78
CA ALA A 238 25.76 10.38 3.93
C ALA A 238 26.36 11.75 3.57
N ILE A 239 27.00 11.87 2.40
CA ILE A 239 27.59 13.13 1.90
C ILE A 239 26.57 14.00 1.15
N GLY A 240 25.34 13.52 0.98
CA GLY A 240 24.30 14.24 0.25
C GLY A 240 24.60 14.44 -1.23
N HIS A 241 25.41 13.56 -1.84
CA HIS A 241 25.72 13.68 -3.27
C HIS A 241 24.45 13.37 -4.08
N LEU A 242 23.96 14.39 -4.78
CA LEU A 242 22.76 14.34 -5.60
C LEU A 242 23.11 13.74 -6.97
N THR A 243 23.02 12.42 -7.11
CA THR A 243 22.88 11.78 -8.42
C THR A 243 21.48 11.20 -8.54
N SER A 244 21.03 11.04 -9.78
CA SER A 244 19.70 10.51 -10.09
C SER A 244 19.51 9.07 -9.58
N GLU A 245 20.59 8.27 -9.54
CA GLU A 245 20.59 6.92 -8.93
C GLU A 245 20.43 6.94 -7.39
N SER A 246 20.93 7.97 -6.71
CA SER A 246 20.92 7.99 -5.23
C SER A 246 19.49 8.03 -4.68
N VAL A 247 18.54 8.55 -5.46
CA VAL A 247 17.11 8.53 -5.15
C VAL A 247 16.57 7.09 -5.16
N TYR A 248 16.83 6.31 -6.22
CA TYR A 248 16.42 4.90 -6.29
C TYR A 248 16.99 4.09 -5.12
N CYS A 249 18.29 4.27 -4.85
CA CYS A 249 18.97 3.57 -3.76
C CYS A 249 18.40 3.95 -2.38
N ALA A 250 18.09 5.23 -2.16
CA ALA A 250 17.42 5.69 -0.94
C ALA A 250 16.04 5.03 -0.78
N TYR A 251 15.24 4.96 -1.84
CA TYR A 251 13.95 4.25 -1.83
C TYR A 251 14.13 2.77 -1.48
N ARG A 252 14.96 2.03 -2.22
CA ARG A 252 15.16 0.59 -1.98
C ARG A 252 15.59 0.31 -0.54
N ARG A 253 16.48 1.13 0.02
CA ARG A 253 16.98 1.00 1.38
C ARG A 253 15.92 1.33 2.44
N MET A 254 15.12 2.37 2.21
CA MET A 254 13.97 2.73 3.04
C MET A 254 13.02 1.55 3.20
N PHE A 255 12.69 0.88 2.08
CA PHE A 255 11.83 -0.29 2.09
C PHE A 255 12.49 -1.53 2.70
N ALA A 256 13.77 -1.77 2.44
CA ALA A 256 14.48 -2.90 3.06
C ALA A 256 14.52 -2.79 4.60
N ILE A 257 14.51 -1.57 5.17
CA ILE A 257 14.37 -1.35 6.61
C ILE A 257 12.93 -1.63 7.06
N SER A 258 11.97 -1.09 6.32
CA SER A 258 10.55 -1.30 6.58
C SER A 258 10.15 -2.78 6.55
N ASP A 259 10.71 -3.55 5.62
CA ASP A 259 10.44 -4.97 5.41
C ASP A 259 11.09 -5.85 6.50
N ARG A 260 12.25 -5.43 7.03
CA ARG A 260 12.94 -6.11 8.15
C ARG A 260 12.39 -5.73 9.53
N ALA A 261 11.66 -4.63 9.63
CA ALA A 261 11.08 -4.21 10.90
C ALA A 261 10.14 -5.31 11.41
N SER A 262 10.47 -5.87 12.58
CA SER A 262 9.65 -6.93 13.19
C SER A 262 8.19 -6.50 13.25
N ARG A 263 7.28 -7.36 12.79
CA ARG A 263 5.83 -7.14 12.88
C ARG A 263 5.44 -6.70 14.29
N PHE A 264 6.07 -7.27 15.31
CA PHE A 264 5.87 -6.91 16.72
C PHE A 264 6.37 -5.49 17.06
N ALA A 265 7.52 -5.06 16.55
CA ALA A 265 8.04 -3.71 16.75
C ALA A 265 7.14 -2.65 16.09
N VAL A 266 6.64 -2.95 14.89
CA VAL A 266 5.67 -2.12 14.17
C VAL A 266 4.36 -2.06 14.96
N LEU A 267 3.80 -3.19 15.38
CA LEU A 267 2.60 -3.29 16.23
C LEU A 267 2.77 -2.55 17.57
N LYS A 268 3.89 -2.72 18.29
CA LYS A 268 4.15 -2.03 19.57
C LYS A 268 4.16 -0.50 19.41
N ARG A 269 4.89 0.00 18.41
CA ARG A 269 4.97 1.44 18.11
C ARG A 269 3.63 2.03 17.67
N ILE A 270 2.78 1.18 17.09
CA ILE A 270 1.47 1.53 16.56
C ILE A 270 0.38 1.53 17.65
N TYR A 271 0.33 0.52 18.53
CA TYR A 271 -0.71 0.35 19.55
C TYR A 271 -0.38 0.98 20.91
N CYS A 272 0.90 1.26 21.19
CA CYS A 272 1.36 1.79 22.47
C CYS A 272 2.28 3.03 22.35
N PRO A 273 1.99 4.04 21.51
CA PRO A 273 2.87 5.20 21.33
C PRO A 273 3.02 6.04 22.62
N ILE A 274 1.96 6.05 23.44
CA ILE A 274 1.91 6.77 24.71
C ILE A 274 2.78 6.07 25.76
N LEU A 275 2.86 4.74 25.78
CA LEU A 275 3.71 4.02 26.73
C LEU A 275 5.19 4.27 26.44
N GLU A 276 5.62 4.36 25.19
CA GLU A 276 7.01 4.75 24.88
C GLU A 276 7.31 6.19 25.33
N THR A 277 6.37 7.11 25.14
CA THR A 277 6.54 8.52 25.52
C THR A 277 6.52 8.70 27.04
N ILE A 278 5.56 8.07 27.73
CA ILE A 278 5.40 8.14 29.19
C ILE A 278 6.53 7.39 29.90
N TRP A 279 6.88 6.17 29.47
CA TRP A 279 7.92 5.37 30.12
C TRP A 279 9.30 6.04 30.05
N VAL A 280 9.64 6.66 28.91
CA VAL A 280 10.86 7.46 28.74
C VAL A 280 10.82 8.73 29.59
N SER A 281 9.67 9.39 29.72
CA SER A 281 9.54 10.63 30.51
C SER A 281 9.44 10.41 32.03
N SER A 282 8.92 9.26 32.49
CA SER A 282 8.61 8.99 33.90
C SER A 282 9.66 8.14 34.63
N PHE A 283 10.52 7.39 33.93
CA PHE A 283 11.56 6.55 34.54
C PHE A 283 12.94 6.73 33.89
N PRO A 284 13.57 7.92 34.00
CA PRO A 284 14.87 8.21 33.37
C PRO A 284 16.08 7.44 33.97
N PHE A 285 15.90 6.71 35.07
CA PHE A 285 16.99 6.09 35.83
C PHE A 285 17.08 4.56 35.69
N CYS A 286 16.09 3.91 35.05
CA CYS A 286 16.02 2.45 34.91
C CYS A 286 16.46 1.93 33.54
N VAL A 287 17.03 2.81 32.70
CA VAL A 287 17.65 2.47 31.42
C VAL A 287 19.12 2.84 31.54
N THR A 288 20.03 1.92 31.20
CA THR A 288 21.46 2.19 31.14
C THR A 288 21.74 3.49 30.35
N PRO A 289 22.55 4.45 30.86
CA PRO A 289 22.69 5.81 30.29
C PRO A 289 23.31 5.94 28.89
N ILE A 290 23.51 4.84 28.14
CA ILE A 290 24.16 4.85 26.81
C ILE A 290 23.14 4.64 25.66
N GLU A 291 21.94 4.11 25.93
CA GLU A 291 20.90 3.91 24.90
C GLU A 291 19.86 5.05 24.84
N ILE A 292 19.96 6.00 25.77
CA ILE A 292 19.17 7.24 25.76
C ILE A 292 19.85 8.18 24.75
N MET A 293 19.16 8.45 23.65
CA MET A 293 19.46 9.52 22.69
C MET A 293 20.48 9.21 21.59
N GLN A 294 20.45 8.01 21.00
CA GLN A 294 20.82 7.87 19.59
C GLN A 294 19.67 7.21 18.81
N PRO A 295 19.29 7.74 17.62
CA PRO A 295 18.44 6.96 16.72
C PRO A 295 19.03 5.57 16.57
N THR A 296 18.15 4.56 16.56
CA THR A 296 18.58 3.23 16.12
C THR A 296 19.26 3.38 14.75
N ARG A 297 20.21 2.50 14.44
CA ARG A 297 20.92 2.53 13.15
C ARG A 297 19.94 2.67 11.98
N ASP A 298 18.81 1.98 12.04
CA ASP A 298 17.76 2.01 11.04
C ASP A 298 16.99 3.33 11.00
N GLU A 299 16.70 3.96 12.14
CA GLU A 299 16.07 5.30 12.17
C GLU A 299 16.97 6.39 11.60
N ARG A 300 18.29 6.30 11.82
CA ARG A 300 19.25 7.23 11.21
C ARG A 300 19.26 7.06 9.69
N ILE A 301 19.36 5.82 9.21
CA ILE A 301 19.35 5.52 7.78
C ILE A 301 18.02 5.94 7.14
N MET A 302 16.89 5.68 7.79
CA MET A 302 15.57 6.10 7.34
C MET A 302 15.51 7.63 7.14
N ARG A 303 16.03 8.40 8.12
CA ARG A 303 16.12 9.86 8.02
C ARG A 303 17.03 10.32 6.88
N GLU A 304 18.19 9.69 6.71
CA GLU A 304 19.11 9.97 5.58
C GLU A 304 18.40 9.74 4.24
N CYS A 305 17.72 8.60 4.08
CA CYS A 305 17.01 8.25 2.84
C CYS A 305 15.88 9.24 2.54
N LEU A 306 15.04 9.56 3.54
CA LEU A 306 13.97 10.54 3.41
C LEU A 306 14.51 11.93 3.07
N HIS A 307 15.64 12.34 3.65
CA HIS A 307 16.29 13.60 3.34
C HIS A 307 16.78 13.64 1.87
N THR A 308 17.42 12.57 1.38
CA THR A 308 17.85 12.47 -0.03
C THR A 308 16.67 12.54 -0.99
N ILE A 309 15.59 11.81 -0.71
CA ILE A 309 14.38 11.83 -1.54
C ILE A 309 13.77 13.23 -1.55
N HIS A 310 13.67 13.85 -0.37
CA HIS A 310 13.08 15.17 -0.22
C HIS A 310 13.89 16.26 -0.93
N SER A 311 15.22 16.31 -0.75
CA SER A 311 16.07 17.33 -1.36
C SER A 311 16.03 17.28 -2.90
N ASN A 312 16.07 16.08 -3.47
CA ASN A 312 15.94 15.88 -4.91
C ASN A 312 14.52 16.22 -5.40
N GLY A 313 13.49 15.86 -4.63
CA GLY A 313 12.10 16.20 -4.93
C GLY A 313 11.88 17.71 -5.02
N VAL A 314 12.41 18.48 -4.05
CA VAL A 314 12.32 19.95 -4.08
C VAL A 314 13.00 20.51 -5.33
N ALA A 315 14.22 20.07 -5.63
CA ALA A 315 14.94 20.53 -6.83
C ALA A 315 14.17 20.23 -8.13
N LEU A 316 13.55 19.05 -8.23
CA LEU A 316 12.71 18.65 -9.36
C LEU A 316 11.47 19.55 -9.51
N VAL A 317 10.75 19.78 -8.40
CA VAL A 317 9.56 20.65 -8.38
C VAL A 317 9.93 22.06 -8.80
N SER A 318 10.98 22.64 -8.22
CA SER A 318 11.42 24.00 -8.53
C SER A 318 11.76 24.15 -10.03
N ARG A 319 12.58 23.24 -10.58
CA ARG A 319 12.96 23.25 -12.00
C ARG A 319 11.76 23.13 -12.93
N LYS A 320 10.83 22.22 -12.62
CA LYS A 320 9.64 22.01 -13.44
C LYS A 320 8.69 23.22 -13.37
N ARG A 321 8.56 23.84 -12.19
CA ARG A 321 7.75 25.07 -11.99
C ARG A 321 8.28 26.23 -12.82
N GLU A 322 9.60 26.42 -12.86
CA GLU A 322 10.24 27.41 -13.74
C GLU A 322 10.00 27.11 -15.22
N THR A 323 10.14 25.86 -15.63
CA THR A 323 9.92 25.43 -17.02
C THR A 323 8.47 25.69 -17.48
N ILE A 324 7.50 25.47 -16.59
CA ILE A 324 6.08 25.74 -16.84
C ILE A 324 5.81 27.26 -16.92
N LYS A 325 6.37 28.05 -15.98
CA LYS A 325 6.24 29.52 -15.99
C LYS A 325 6.83 30.16 -17.25
N ASN A 326 7.95 29.62 -17.74
CA ASN A 326 8.62 30.12 -18.93
C ASN A 326 7.97 29.66 -20.25
N GLY A 327 6.83 28.96 -20.21
CA GLY A 327 6.10 28.48 -21.39
C GLY A 327 6.79 27.31 -22.13
N ALA A 328 7.97 26.88 -21.70
CA ALA A 328 8.74 25.81 -22.33
C ALA A 328 8.10 24.41 -22.15
N ALA A 329 7.25 24.23 -21.14
CA ALA A 329 6.52 22.98 -20.90
C ALA A 329 5.11 22.94 -21.53
N GLY A 330 4.84 23.76 -22.55
CA GLY A 330 3.50 24.14 -23.01
C GLY A 330 2.47 23.02 -23.30
N HIS A 331 2.89 21.75 -23.40
CA HIS A 331 1.99 20.62 -23.69
C HIS A 331 2.25 19.34 -22.89
N SER A 332 3.18 19.33 -21.91
CA SER A 332 3.45 18.08 -21.18
C SER A 332 2.24 17.64 -20.35
N LYS A 333 1.81 16.39 -20.48
CA LYS A 333 0.67 15.79 -19.76
C LYS A 333 1.11 14.88 -18.60
N ASP A 334 2.39 14.92 -18.23
CA ASP A 334 2.94 14.17 -17.11
C ASP A 334 2.29 14.58 -15.77
N ILE A 335 2.30 13.68 -14.78
CA ILE A 335 1.63 13.86 -13.49
C ILE A 335 2.15 15.13 -12.79
N LEU A 336 3.46 15.35 -12.81
CA LEU A 336 4.09 16.49 -12.17
C LEU A 336 3.64 17.82 -12.83
N SER A 337 3.58 17.86 -14.15
CA SER A 337 3.07 19.02 -14.90
C SER A 337 1.62 19.31 -14.58
N LEU A 338 0.76 18.29 -14.45
CA LEU A 338 -0.64 18.49 -14.07
C LEU A 338 -0.77 19.03 -12.64
N LEU A 339 -0.01 18.47 -11.69
CA LEU A 339 0.00 18.94 -10.30
C LEU A 339 0.48 20.39 -10.20
N ILE A 340 1.57 20.75 -10.87
CA ILE A 340 2.11 22.12 -10.83
C ILE A 340 1.19 23.12 -11.52
N ARG A 341 0.61 22.79 -12.69
CA ARG A 341 -0.33 23.71 -13.36
C ARG A 341 -1.58 23.94 -12.53
N ALA A 342 -2.09 22.89 -11.91
CA ALA A 342 -3.21 22.99 -11.01
C ALA A 342 -2.91 23.87 -9.81
N ASP A 343 -1.75 23.66 -9.18
CA ASP A 343 -1.28 24.47 -8.06
C ASP A 343 -1.12 25.95 -8.45
N ILE A 344 -0.52 26.25 -9.61
CA ILE A 344 -0.40 27.62 -10.13
C ILE A 344 -1.78 28.27 -10.34
N ALA A 345 -2.81 27.48 -10.69
CA ALA A 345 -4.17 27.97 -10.89
C ALA A 345 -4.96 28.21 -9.58
N LEU A 346 -4.44 27.79 -8.42
CA LEU A 346 -5.04 28.06 -7.13
C LEU A 346 -4.75 29.48 -6.65
N ASP A 347 -5.66 30.03 -5.85
CA ASP A 347 -5.42 31.27 -5.11
C ASP A 347 -4.20 31.12 -4.20
N ALA A 348 -3.45 32.21 -3.98
CA ALA A 348 -2.21 32.19 -3.19
C ALA A 348 -2.37 31.61 -1.77
N SER A 349 -3.56 31.71 -1.18
CA SER A 349 -3.88 31.14 0.14
C SER A 349 -4.13 29.62 0.14
N SER A 350 -4.33 29.04 -1.04
CA SER A 350 -4.67 27.62 -1.25
C SER A 350 -3.59 26.86 -2.03
N GLN A 351 -2.51 27.54 -2.44
CA GLN A 351 -1.36 26.91 -3.09
C GLN A 351 -0.68 25.93 -2.13
N LEU A 352 -0.25 24.80 -2.69
CA LEU A 352 0.48 23.77 -2.00
C LEU A 352 1.90 24.27 -1.68
N SER A 353 2.36 23.94 -0.49
CA SER A 353 3.78 24.07 -0.16
C SER A 353 4.62 23.15 -1.04
N ASP A 354 5.89 23.50 -1.25
CA ASP A 354 6.82 22.65 -1.98
C ASP A 354 6.94 21.26 -1.33
N GLN A 355 6.81 21.18 0.00
CA GLN A 355 6.74 19.92 0.74
C GLN A 355 5.53 19.06 0.33
N GLU A 356 4.34 19.65 0.23
CA GLU A 356 3.12 18.93 -0.15
C GLU A 356 3.20 18.43 -1.60
N LEU A 357 3.80 19.22 -2.50
CA LEU A 357 4.08 18.77 -3.87
C LEU A 357 5.06 17.59 -3.90
N VAL A 358 6.15 17.66 -3.12
CA VAL A 358 7.11 16.57 -3.00
C VAL A 358 6.47 15.31 -2.41
N ASP A 359 5.61 15.45 -1.40
CA ASP A 359 4.87 14.35 -0.79
C ASP A 359 3.94 13.67 -1.81
N HIS A 360 3.24 14.44 -2.65
CA HIS A 360 2.43 13.88 -3.74
C HIS A 360 3.27 13.10 -4.76
N ILE A 361 4.38 13.68 -5.22
CA ILE A 361 5.27 13.07 -6.21
C ILE A 361 5.90 11.79 -5.68
N THR A 362 6.41 11.83 -4.45
CA THR A 362 6.98 10.67 -3.72
C THR A 362 5.95 9.53 -3.65
N SER A 363 4.71 9.87 -3.28
CA SER A 363 3.62 8.90 -3.21
C SER A 363 3.28 8.30 -4.58
N PHE A 364 3.31 9.06 -5.67
CA PHE A 364 3.04 8.52 -7.01
C PHE A 364 4.18 7.64 -7.51
N LEU A 365 5.42 8.10 -7.38
CA LEU A 365 6.63 7.39 -7.80
C LEU A 365 6.70 6.00 -7.20
N PHE A 366 6.50 5.89 -5.88
CA PHE A 366 6.56 4.60 -5.21
C PHE A 366 5.41 3.67 -5.62
N VAL A 367 4.17 4.16 -5.54
CA VAL A 367 2.98 3.30 -5.76
C VAL A 367 2.95 2.78 -7.19
N GLY A 368 3.42 3.56 -8.17
CA GLY A 368 3.51 3.15 -9.56
C GLY A 368 4.67 2.19 -9.85
N ALA A 369 5.88 2.51 -9.38
CA ALA A 369 7.07 1.74 -9.74
C ALA A 369 7.17 0.38 -9.03
N ASP A 370 6.98 0.33 -7.70
CA ASP A 370 7.19 -0.90 -6.91
C ASP A 370 6.16 -1.98 -7.27
N SER A 371 4.89 -1.61 -7.38
CA SER A 371 3.81 -2.56 -7.66
C SER A 371 3.90 -3.14 -9.07
N THR A 372 4.27 -2.33 -10.07
CA THR A 372 4.42 -2.79 -11.45
C THR A 372 5.66 -3.64 -11.62
N ALA A 373 6.78 -3.26 -10.98
CA ALA A 373 7.98 -4.09 -10.95
C ALA A 373 7.70 -5.48 -10.37
N LEU A 374 6.92 -5.56 -9.29
CA LEU A 374 6.51 -6.83 -8.70
C LEU A 374 5.60 -7.64 -9.62
N ALA A 375 4.67 -7.01 -10.35
CA ALA A 375 3.84 -7.72 -11.33
C ALA A 375 4.69 -8.36 -12.45
N ILE A 376 5.65 -7.63 -13.00
CA ILE A 376 6.60 -8.14 -14.00
C ILE A 376 7.44 -9.28 -13.40
N THR A 377 7.99 -9.07 -12.20
CA THR A 377 8.83 -10.03 -11.48
C THR A 377 8.10 -11.35 -11.25
N TRP A 378 6.86 -11.30 -10.75
CA TRP A 378 6.03 -12.49 -10.57
C TRP A 378 5.65 -13.14 -11.90
N CYS A 379 5.43 -12.37 -12.96
CA CYS A 379 5.16 -12.91 -14.29
C CYS A 379 6.35 -13.72 -14.80
N LEU A 380 7.57 -13.17 -14.72
CA LEU A 380 8.79 -13.87 -15.12
C LEU A 380 9.03 -15.14 -14.29
N HIS A 381 8.73 -15.09 -12.98
CA HIS A 381 8.79 -16.28 -12.13
C HIS A 381 7.83 -17.38 -12.60
N LEU A 382 6.56 -17.03 -12.86
CA LEU A 382 5.55 -17.99 -13.32
C LEU A 382 5.91 -18.54 -14.71
N LEU A 383 6.39 -17.71 -15.62
CA LEU A 383 6.88 -18.17 -16.93
C LEU A 383 8.09 -19.10 -16.82
N ALA A 384 8.97 -18.90 -15.83
CA ALA A 384 10.08 -19.81 -15.57
C ALA A 384 9.60 -21.18 -15.05
N LEU A 385 8.52 -21.21 -14.28
CA LEU A 385 7.89 -22.45 -13.78
C LEU A 385 7.01 -23.15 -14.83
N HIS A 386 6.61 -22.44 -15.89
CA HIS A 386 5.74 -22.94 -16.96
C HIS A 386 6.36 -22.74 -18.36
N PRO A 387 7.37 -23.56 -18.75
CA PRO A 387 8.08 -23.40 -20.03
C PRO A 387 7.19 -23.52 -21.27
N ASP A 388 6.10 -24.28 -21.18
CA ASP A 388 5.07 -24.43 -22.22
C ASP A 388 4.33 -23.10 -22.47
N VAL A 389 3.91 -22.43 -21.40
CA VAL A 389 3.30 -21.10 -21.46
C VAL A 389 4.30 -20.07 -22.01
N GLN A 390 5.56 -20.13 -21.55
CA GLN A 390 6.62 -19.25 -22.02
C GLN A 390 6.87 -19.40 -23.53
N THR A 391 6.86 -20.64 -24.04
CA THR A 391 7.05 -20.93 -25.47
C THR A 391 5.88 -20.42 -26.29
N ARG A 392 4.64 -20.73 -25.89
CA ARG A 392 3.44 -20.23 -26.59
C ARG A 392 3.34 -18.71 -26.59
N LEU A 393 3.72 -18.05 -25.49
CA LEU A 393 3.76 -16.60 -25.41
C LEU A 393 4.81 -16.01 -26.37
N ARG A 394 5.99 -16.64 -26.44
CA ARG A 394 7.04 -16.26 -27.39
C ARG A 394 6.56 -16.39 -28.84
N ASP A 395 5.89 -17.50 -29.17
CA ASP A 395 5.35 -17.73 -30.51
C ASP A 395 4.31 -16.66 -30.90
N GLU A 396 3.42 -16.27 -29.98
CA GLU A 396 2.44 -15.20 -30.21
C GLU A 396 3.13 -13.85 -30.48
N ILE A 397 4.11 -13.49 -29.66
CA ILE A 397 4.82 -12.19 -29.78
C ILE A 397 5.66 -12.15 -31.06
N THR A 398 6.34 -13.24 -31.41
CA THR A 398 7.22 -13.31 -32.58
C THR A 398 6.47 -13.42 -33.91
N ALA A 399 5.25 -13.96 -33.91
CA ALA A 399 4.37 -13.98 -35.08
C ALA A 399 3.73 -12.61 -35.39
N ALA A 400 3.73 -11.69 -34.43
CA ALA A 400 3.18 -10.34 -34.59
C ALA A 400 4.17 -9.39 -35.29
N PRO A 401 3.72 -8.23 -35.80
CA PRO A 401 4.60 -7.23 -36.38
C PRO A 401 5.70 -6.80 -35.40
N PRO A 402 6.92 -6.44 -35.88
CA PRO A 402 8.01 -6.03 -35.01
C PRO A 402 7.60 -4.90 -34.06
N LEU A 403 8.04 -5.00 -32.80
CA LEU A 403 7.74 -4.03 -31.75
C LEU A 403 8.44 -2.69 -32.05
N ARG A 404 7.74 -1.81 -32.79
CA ARG A 404 8.21 -0.46 -33.10
C ARG A 404 7.60 0.54 -32.14
N HIS A 405 8.40 1.43 -31.56
CA HIS A 405 7.98 2.44 -30.59
C HIS A 405 6.66 3.16 -30.94
N ASN A 406 6.48 3.59 -32.19
CA ASN A 406 5.30 4.33 -32.65
C ASN A 406 4.04 3.48 -32.85
N ALA A 407 4.15 2.16 -32.94
CA ALA A 407 3.04 1.22 -33.13
C ALA A 407 2.89 0.20 -31.98
N ALA A 408 3.76 0.30 -30.97
CA ALA A 408 3.87 -0.68 -29.89
C ALA A 408 2.58 -0.83 -29.09
N ALA A 409 1.87 0.28 -28.83
CA ALA A 409 0.62 0.23 -28.07
C ALA A 409 -0.45 -0.63 -28.75
N ASP A 410 -0.64 -0.46 -30.06
CA ASP A 410 -1.66 -1.20 -30.79
C ASP A 410 -1.25 -2.67 -31.01
N MET A 411 0.04 -2.92 -31.24
CA MET A 411 0.58 -4.28 -31.30
C MET A 411 0.37 -5.01 -29.98
N ILE A 412 0.77 -4.42 -28.84
CA ILE A 412 0.62 -5.02 -27.51
C ILE A 412 -0.84 -5.28 -27.16
N ASP A 413 -1.74 -4.35 -27.51
CA ASP A 413 -3.18 -4.52 -27.28
C ASP A 413 -3.78 -5.66 -28.13
N SER A 414 -3.16 -6.00 -29.26
CA SER A 414 -3.64 -7.05 -30.18
C SER A 414 -3.26 -8.48 -29.76
N LEU A 415 -2.48 -8.67 -28.70
CA LEU A 415 -1.97 -9.97 -28.23
C LEU A 415 -2.85 -10.58 -27.12
N PRO A 416 -3.81 -11.46 -27.44
CA PRO A 416 -4.75 -12.00 -26.45
C PRO A 416 -4.10 -12.93 -25.42
N PHE A 417 -3.10 -13.74 -25.81
CA PHE A 417 -2.45 -14.64 -24.86
C PHE A 417 -1.50 -13.89 -23.93
N LEU A 418 -0.80 -12.86 -24.42
CA LEU A 418 -0.08 -11.91 -23.54
C LEU A 418 -1.02 -11.24 -22.52
N ASP A 419 -2.21 -10.79 -22.94
CA ASP A 419 -3.22 -10.26 -22.01
C ASP A 419 -3.64 -11.30 -20.97
N ALA A 420 -3.88 -12.54 -21.39
CA ALA A 420 -4.25 -13.63 -20.50
C ALA A 420 -3.15 -13.97 -19.48
N VAL A 421 -1.88 -14.02 -19.91
CA VAL A 421 -0.72 -14.28 -19.04
C VAL A 421 -0.58 -13.18 -17.98
N VAL A 422 -0.66 -11.91 -18.38
CA VAL A 422 -0.54 -10.78 -17.44
C VAL A 422 -1.70 -10.79 -16.44
N ARG A 423 -2.93 -11.00 -16.89
CA ARG A 423 -4.09 -11.05 -16.00
C ARG A 423 -4.05 -12.25 -15.05
N GLU A 424 -3.63 -13.42 -15.53
CA GLU A 424 -3.49 -14.60 -14.68
C GLU A 424 -2.40 -14.41 -13.63
N THR A 425 -1.27 -13.78 -14.01
CA THR A 425 -0.22 -13.39 -13.06
C THR A 425 -0.76 -12.49 -11.96
N LEU A 426 -1.47 -11.42 -12.33
CA LEU A 426 -2.05 -10.49 -11.37
C LEU A 426 -3.10 -11.15 -10.47
N ARG A 427 -3.77 -12.21 -10.95
CA ARG A 427 -4.73 -13.00 -10.18
C ARG A 427 -4.03 -13.85 -9.12
N VAL A 428 -3.00 -14.63 -9.51
CA VAL A 428 -2.34 -15.61 -8.61
C VAL A 428 -1.20 -15.03 -7.76
N CYS A 429 -0.58 -13.94 -8.22
CA CYS A 429 0.50 -13.26 -7.51
C CYS A 429 0.27 -11.75 -7.52
N PRO A 430 -0.82 -11.26 -6.88
CA PRO A 430 -1.08 -9.83 -6.84
C PRO A 430 0.01 -9.11 -6.03
N PRO A 431 0.52 -7.95 -6.51
CA PRO A 431 1.44 -7.12 -5.73
C PRO A 431 0.88 -6.66 -4.38
N LEU A 432 -0.44 -6.65 -4.20
CA LEU A 432 -1.12 -6.37 -2.93
C LEU A 432 -1.98 -7.57 -2.51
N HIS A 433 -1.68 -8.16 -1.35
CA HIS A 433 -2.38 -9.34 -0.81
C HIS A 433 -3.76 -9.00 -0.21
N GLY A 434 -3.93 -7.80 0.34
CA GLY A 434 -5.13 -7.40 1.07
C GLY A 434 -5.17 -5.92 1.40
N THR A 435 -6.33 -5.44 1.84
CA THR A 435 -6.46 -4.08 2.38
C THR A 435 -7.42 -4.06 3.55
N VAL A 436 -7.26 -3.05 4.41
CA VAL A 436 -8.04 -2.92 5.64
C VAL A 436 -8.79 -1.58 5.63
N ARG A 437 -10.04 -1.60 6.07
CA ARG A 437 -10.87 -0.41 6.29
C ARG A 437 -11.37 -0.36 7.72
N VAL A 438 -11.67 0.85 8.20
CA VAL A 438 -12.36 1.09 9.46
C VAL A 438 -13.66 1.81 9.17
N ALA A 439 -14.75 1.37 9.82
CA ALA A 439 -16.03 2.03 9.74
C ALA A 439 -15.96 3.39 10.47
N THR A 440 -16.26 4.49 9.78
CA THR A 440 -16.28 5.85 10.34
C THR A 440 -17.63 6.21 10.97
N ALA A 441 -18.67 5.42 10.68
CA ALA A 441 -20.01 5.45 11.26
C ALA A 441 -20.55 4.02 11.43
N ASP A 442 -21.62 3.87 12.20
CA ASP A 442 -22.39 2.62 12.22
C ASP A 442 -23.02 2.39 10.83
N ASP A 443 -23.03 1.16 10.36
CA ASP A 443 -23.50 0.82 9.01
C ASP A 443 -24.09 -0.60 8.93
N LEU A 444 -24.77 -0.89 7.83
CA LEU A 444 -25.36 -2.19 7.50
C LEU A 444 -24.75 -2.70 6.20
N ILE A 445 -23.91 -3.74 6.29
CA ILE A 445 -23.20 -4.32 5.14
C ILE A 445 -24.08 -5.41 4.50
N PRO A 446 -24.52 -5.26 3.24
CA PRO A 446 -25.33 -6.27 2.56
C PRO A 446 -24.51 -7.51 2.22
N ILE A 447 -25.12 -8.69 2.34
CA ILE A 447 -24.51 -9.98 1.99
C ILE A 447 -25.23 -10.63 0.80
N SER A 448 -24.48 -11.37 -0.02
CA SER A 448 -24.99 -12.18 -1.14
C SER A 448 -25.08 -13.67 -0.80
N ALA A 449 -24.29 -14.15 0.17
CA ALA A 449 -24.39 -15.50 0.71
C ALA A 449 -25.02 -15.50 2.10
N PRO A 450 -25.79 -16.55 2.48
CA PRO A 450 -26.35 -16.64 3.82
C PRO A 450 -25.23 -16.76 4.88
N VAL A 451 -25.48 -16.24 6.08
CA VAL A 451 -24.54 -16.25 7.21
C VAL A 451 -25.28 -16.75 8.45
N GLU A 452 -24.83 -17.88 8.99
CA GLU A 452 -25.34 -18.40 10.27
C GLU A 452 -24.62 -17.71 11.44
N LEU A 453 -25.39 -16.99 12.25
CA LEU A 453 -24.90 -16.34 13.45
C LEU A 453 -24.68 -17.36 14.58
N ARG A 454 -23.89 -16.99 15.57
CA ARG A 454 -23.53 -17.85 16.71
C ARG A 454 -24.69 -18.22 17.63
N ASP A 455 -25.79 -17.48 17.56
CA ASP A 455 -27.04 -17.79 18.27
C ASP A 455 -27.96 -18.73 17.48
N GLY A 456 -27.54 -19.18 16.29
CA GLY A 456 -28.31 -20.04 15.38
C GLY A 456 -29.20 -19.26 14.41
N THR A 457 -29.23 -17.92 14.47
CA THR A 457 -30.00 -17.11 13.52
C THR A 457 -29.34 -17.15 12.14
N LEU A 458 -30.11 -17.52 11.11
CA LEU A 458 -29.64 -17.53 9.73
C LEU A 458 -29.97 -16.21 9.04
N LEU A 459 -28.96 -15.38 8.77
CA LEU A 459 -29.11 -14.24 7.87
C LEU A 459 -29.17 -14.74 6.43
N ARG A 460 -30.20 -14.34 5.68
CA ARG A 460 -30.44 -14.74 4.29
C ARG A 460 -29.67 -13.85 3.32
N ALA A 461 -29.48 -14.35 2.11
CA ALA A 461 -28.95 -13.54 1.01
C ALA A 461 -29.80 -12.28 0.79
N GLY A 462 -29.16 -11.11 0.71
CA GLY A 462 -29.82 -9.81 0.60
C GLY A 462 -30.06 -9.09 1.93
N GLU A 463 -29.91 -9.78 3.07
CA GLU A 463 -29.91 -9.12 4.38
C GLU A 463 -28.57 -8.44 4.67
N CYS A 464 -28.44 -7.83 5.85
CA CYS A 464 -27.28 -7.04 6.21
C CYS A 464 -26.65 -7.47 7.53
N ILE A 465 -25.33 -7.37 7.59
CA ILE A 465 -24.54 -7.47 8.82
C ILE A 465 -24.37 -6.08 9.40
N ARG A 466 -24.66 -5.94 10.69
CA ARG A 466 -24.45 -4.69 11.41
C ARG A 466 -22.97 -4.52 11.75
N ILE A 467 -22.43 -3.34 11.43
CA ILE A 467 -21.08 -2.94 11.83
C ILE A 467 -21.13 -1.65 12.64
N ARG A 468 -20.29 -1.56 13.68
CA ARG A 468 -20.19 -0.37 14.53
C ARG A 468 -19.09 0.55 14.02
N LYS A 469 -19.24 1.85 14.24
CA LYS A 469 -18.15 2.81 14.11
C LYS A 469 -16.90 2.32 14.87
N GLY A 470 -15.76 2.31 14.18
CA GLY A 470 -14.47 1.86 14.69
C GLY A 470 -14.17 0.39 14.41
N SER A 471 -15.15 -0.43 14.00
CA SER A 471 -14.90 -1.82 13.62
C SER A 471 -14.04 -1.88 12.34
N ILE A 472 -13.14 -2.85 12.31
CA ILE A 472 -12.18 -3.04 11.23
C ILE A 472 -12.68 -4.13 10.26
N VAL A 473 -12.63 -3.83 8.97
CA VAL A 473 -12.95 -4.76 7.87
C VAL A 473 -11.69 -5.09 7.10
N HIS A 474 -11.32 -6.37 7.05
CA HIS A 474 -10.26 -6.92 6.22
C HIS A 474 -10.84 -7.42 4.89
N ILE A 475 -10.27 -6.92 3.80
CA ILE A 475 -10.61 -7.30 2.43
C ILE A 475 -9.43 -8.10 1.86
N PRO A 476 -9.58 -9.45 1.72
CA PRO A 476 -8.51 -10.32 1.25
C PRO A 476 -8.47 -10.33 -0.28
N LEU A 477 -7.69 -9.45 -0.90
CA LEU A 477 -7.63 -9.30 -2.36
C LEU A 477 -7.12 -10.57 -3.05
N GLU A 478 -6.01 -11.15 -2.55
CA GLU A 478 -5.48 -12.43 -3.05
C GLU A 478 -6.47 -13.58 -2.83
N GLY A 479 -7.11 -13.61 -1.66
CA GLY A 479 -8.12 -14.62 -1.35
C GLY A 479 -9.34 -14.57 -2.27
N LEU A 480 -9.82 -13.38 -2.64
CA LEU A 480 -10.90 -13.20 -3.62
C LEU A 480 -10.48 -13.60 -5.03
N ASN A 481 -9.22 -13.37 -5.40
CA ASN A 481 -8.68 -13.79 -6.70
C ASN A 481 -8.49 -15.30 -6.83
N MET A 482 -8.47 -16.04 -5.71
CA MET A 482 -8.24 -17.50 -5.69
C MET A 482 -9.41 -18.29 -5.10
N LEU A 483 -10.55 -17.67 -4.85
CA LEU A 483 -11.69 -18.36 -4.26
C LEU A 483 -12.26 -19.38 -5.27
N GLN A 484 -12.29 -20.66 -4.91
CA GLN A 484 -12.74 -21.73 -5.80
C GLN A 484 -14.19 -21.58 -6.27
N ASP A 485 -15.07 -21.06 -5.40
CA ASP A 485 -16.46 -20.73 -5.75
C ASP A 485 -16.59 -19.73 -6.89
N ILE A 486 -15.58 -18.86 -7.05
CA ILE A 486 -15.56 -17.82 -8.08
C ILE A 486 -14.80 -18.32 -9.31
N TRP A 487 -13.61 -18.89 -9.11
CA TRP A 487 -12.65 -19.13 -10.18
C TRP A 487 -12.57 -20.59 -10.66
N GLY A 488 -13.25 -21.51 -9.98
CA GLY A 488 -13.22 -22.95 -10.26
C GLY A 488 -12.34 -23.75 -9.29
N PRO A 489 -12.39 -25.09 -9.35
CA PRO A 489 -11.60 -25.95 -8.45
C PRO A 489 -10.09 -25.76 -8.58
N ASP A 490 -9.64 -25.33 -9.76
CA ASP A 490 -8.26 -25.04 -10.13
C ASP A 490 -7.85 -23.58 -9.83
N ALA A 491 -8.59 -22.85 -9.00
CA ALA A 491 -8.35 -21.43 -8.71
C ALA A 491 -6.93 -21.10 -8.23
N HIS A 492 -6.19 -22.05 -7.65
CA HIS A 492 -4.81 -21.83 -7.23
C HIS A 492 -3.77 -22.09 -8.33
N ALA A 493 -4.17 -22.72 -9.44
CA ALA A 493 -3.28 -22.98 -10.57
C ALA A 493 -3.09 -21.72 -11.43
N PHE A 494 -1.90 -21.57 -11.99
CA PHE A 494 -1.61 -20.59 -13.02
C PHE A 494 -2.04 -21.16 -14.38
N ASP A 495 -3.18 -20.69 -14.89
CA ASP A 495 -3.73 -21.11 -16.19
C ASP A 495 -4.18 -19.88 -16.99
N PRO A 496 -3.35 -19.38 -17.93
CA PRO A 496 -3.76 -18.29 -18.82
C PRO A 496 -4.99 -18.61 -19.67
N ASP A 497 -5.24 -19.87 -20.05
CA ASP A 497 -6.41 -20.22 -20.88
C ASP A 497 -7.73 -20.06 -20.13
N ARG A 498 -7.70 -19.92 -18.80
CA ARG A 498 -8.85 -19.58 -17.95
C ARG A 498 -9.63 -18.36 -18.46
N TRP A 499 -8.93 -17.38 -19.02
CA TRP A 499 -9.54 -16.13 -19.51
C TRP A 499 -10.48 -16.34 -20.71
N THR A 500 -10.36 -17.47 -21.41
CA THR A 500 -11.28 -17.86 -22.48
C THR A 500 -12.50 -18.65 -21.97
N ARG A 501 -12.43 -19.16 -20.74
CA ARG A 501 -13.41 -20.10 -20.17
C ARG A 501 -13.91 -19.71 -18.77
N LEU A 502 -13.94 -18.41 -18.46
CA LEU A 502 -14.30 -17.92 -17.13
C LEU A 502 -15.67 -18.45 -16.67
N PRO A 503 -15.79 -18.98 -15.44
CA PRO A 503 -17.08 -19.34 -14.87
C PRO A 503 -17.96 -18.09 -14.64
N PRO A 504 -19.31 -18.22 -14.59
CA PRO A 504 -20.20 -17.06 -14.47
C PRO A 504 -19.91 -16.09 -13.31
N PRO A 505 -19.55 -16.54 -12.09
CA PRO A 505 -19.24 -15.64 -10.98
C PRO A 505 -17.96 -14.82 -11.18
N ALA A 506 -17.01 -15.32 -12.00
CA ALA A 506 -15.79 -14.61 -12.35
C ALA A 506 -15.94 -13.70 -13.57
N ARG A 507 -17.15 -13.53 -14.14
CA ARG A 507 -17.36 -12.63 -15.29
C ARG A 507 -17.88 -11.26 -14.83
N PRO A 508 -17.57 -10.17 -15.57
CA PRO A 508 -18.27 -8.91 -15.39
C PRO A 508 -19.77 -9.05 -15.70
N PRO A 509 -20.68 -8.36 -14.99
CA PRO A 509 -20.43 -7.44 -13.87
C PRO A 509 -20.43 -8.13 -12.49
N ALA A 510 -20.49 -9.47 -12.42
CA ALA A 510 -20.58 -10.19 -11.15
C ALA A 510 -19.32 -10.02 -10.29
N PHE A 511 -18.15 -10.00 -10.92
CA PHE A 511 -16.88 -9.72 -10.24
C PHE A 511 -16.48 -8.23 -10.41
N PRO A 512 -16.34 -7.45 -9.32
CA PRO A 512 -16.23 -5.99 -9.38
C PRO A 512 -14.81 -5.47 -9.60
N GLY A 513 -13.78 -6.30 -9.46
CA GLY A 513 -12.39 -5.88 -9.56
C GLY A 513 -12.05 -5.24 -10.91
N LEU A 514 -11.22 -4.18 -10.91
CA LEU A 514 -10.72 -3.60 -12.17
C LEU A 514 -9.91 -4.64 -12.96
N ALA A 515 -10.02 -4.60 -14.29
CA ALA A 515 -9.48 -5.66 -15.18
C ALA A 515 -9.99 -7.08 -14.83
N ASN A 516 -11.14 -7.17 -14.15
CA ASN A 516 -11.75 -8.41 -13.69
C ASN A 516 -10.87 -9.19 -12.67
N VAL A 517 -10.01 -8.48 -11.93
CA VAL A 517 -9.20 -8.99 -10.81
C VAL A 517 -9.25 -8.02 -9.63
N MET A 518 -9.16 -8.50 -8.39
CA MET A 518 -9.17 -7.64 -7.20
C MET A 518 -7.81 -6.96 -6.93
N SER A 519 -6.79 -7.26 -7.71
CA SER A 519 -5.40 -6.76 -7.56
C SER A 519 -5.31 -5.24 -7.67
N PHE A 520 -6.25 -4.63 -8.39
CA PHE A 520 -6.37 -3.17 -8.53
C PHE A 520 -7.51 -2.58 -7.68
N SER A 521 -8.15 -3.39 -6.83
CA SER A 521 -9.34 -3.04 -6.06
C SER A 521 -10.50 -2.56 -6.95
N PHE A 522 -11.56 -2.06 -6.32
CA PHE A 522 -12.72 -1.45 -6.93
C PHE A 522 -13.16 -0.19 -6.13
N GLY A 523 -14.04 0.64 -6.72
CA GLY A 523 -14.61 1.83 -6.07
C GLY A 523 -13.76 3.10 -6.16
N PRO A 524 -14.12 4.16 -5.41
CA PRO A 524 -13.42 5.47 -5.44
C PRO A 524 -11.93 5.41 -5.10
N ALA A 525 -11.50 4.39 -4.36
CA ALA A 525 -10.12 4.14 -3.97
C ALA A 525 -9.40 3.09 -4.85
N ALA A 526 -10.01 2.66 -5.97
CA ALA A 526 -9.39 1.72 -6.90
C ALA A 526 -8.12 2.29 -7.57
N CYS A 527 -7.21 1.44 -8.02
CA CYS A 527 -5.95 1.86 -8.63
C CYS A 527 -6.18 2.79 -9.84
N PRO A 528 -5.70 4.06 -9.83
CA PRO A 528 -5.79 4.93 -11.00
C PRO A 528 -4.87 4.46 -12.13
N GLY A 529 -3.72 3.88 -11.79
CA GLY A 529 -2.69 3.46 -12.73
C GLY A 529 -2.84 2.05 -13.30
N TYR A 530 -3.99 1.38 -13.15
CA TYR A 530 -4.11 -0.04 -13.55
C TYR A 530 -3.80 -0.28 -15.03
N ARG A 531 -4.18 0.64 -15.92
CA ARG A 531 -3.88 0.54 -17.37
C ARG A 531 -2.39 0.69 -17.65
N ILE A 532 -1.76 1.66 -16.97
CA ILE A 532 -0.31 1.90 -17.07
C ILE A 532 0.44 0.65 -16.62
N ALA A 533 0.10 0.10 -15.44
CA ALA A 533 0.75 -1.10 -14.91
C ALA A 533 0.62 -2.31 -15.83
N ILE A 534 -0.57 -2.55 -16.41
CA ILE A 534 -0.78 -3.64 -17.37
C ILE A 534 0.04 -3.40 -18.65
N LEU A 535 -0.01 -2.20 -19.22
CA LEU A 535 0.71 -1.89 -20.47
C LEU A 535 2.23 -1.94 -20.30
N GLU A 536 2.75 -1.43 -19.18
CA GLU A 536 4.17 -1.54 -18.84
C GLU A 536 4.59 -3.01 -18.70
N THR A 537 3.80 -3.81 -17.97
CA THR A 537 4.06 -5.25 -17.83
C THR A 537 4.10 -5.94 -19.19
N LYS A 538 3.11 -5.67 -20.04
CA LYS A 538 3.05 -6.23 -21.39
C LYS A 538 4.22 -5.79 -22.27
N ALA A 539 4.59 -4.52 -22.24
CA ALA A 539 5.71 -3.98 -23.02
C ALA A 539 7.03 -4.65 -22.62
N VAL A 540 7.28 -4.79 -21.31
CA VAL A 540 8.49 -5.46 -20.80
C VAL A 540 8.51 -6.93 -21.22
N LEU A 541 7.39 -7.66 -21.11
CA LEU A 541 7.32 -9.06 -21.55
C LEU A 541 7.49 -9.20 -23.07
N ALA A 542 6.84 -8.33 -23.86
CA ALA A 542 6.96 -8.31 -25.32
C ALA A 542 8.41 -8.07 -25.78
N THR A 543 9.21 -7.33 -25.01
CA THR A 543 10.62 -7.13 -25.29
C THR A 543 11.48 -8.30 -24.81
N LEU A 544 11.28 -8.82 -23.59
CA LEU A 544 12.19 -9.80 -22.98
C LEU A 544 11.94 -11.24 -23.44
N VAL A 545 10.69 -11.68 -23.56
CA VAL A 545 10.33 -13.09 -23.86
C VAL A 545 10.86 -13.57 -25.22
N PRO A 546 10.89 -12.76 -26.29
CA PRO A 546 11.52 -13.16 -27.55
C PRO A 546 13.03 -13.37 -27.47
N HIS A 547 13.73 -12.70 -26.54
CA HIS A 547 15.19 -12.67 -26.49
C HIS A 547 15.78 -13.64 -25.46
N PHE A 548 15.03 -13.96 -24.41
CA PHE A 548 15.53 -14.75 -23.29
C PHE A 548 14.66 -15.98 -22.99
N LEU A 549 15.32 -17.00 -22.44
CA LEU A 549 14.71 -18.13 -21.78
C LEU A 549 14.90 -18.01 -20.28
N PHE A 550 13.80 -18.13 -19.55
CA PHE A 550 13.76 -18.06 -18.08
C PHE A 550 13.55 -19.44 -17.50
N ALA A 551 14.36 -19.81 -16.51
CA ALA A 551 14.26 -21.06 -15.77
C ALA A 551 14.50 -20.83 -14.27
N PRO A 552 13.92 -21.66 -13.38
CA PRO A 552 14.24 -21.62 -11.96
C PRO A 552 15.72 -22.00 -11.73
N VAL A 553 16.28 -21.50 -10.62
CA VAL A 553 17.61 -21.92 -10.17
C VAL A 553 17.47 -23.20 -9.34
N GLU A 554 18.27 -24.21 -9.67
CA GLU A 554 18.23 -25.50 -8.97
C GLU A 554 18.56 -25.33 -7.48
N GLY A 555 17.79 -25.97 -6.61
CA GLY A 555 17.96 -25.88 -5.15
C GLY A 555 17.51 -24.56 -4.52
N VAL A 556 16.98 -23.62 -5.30
CA VAL A 556 16.49 -22.32 -4.80
C VAL A 556 14.96 -22.33 -4.79
N GLU A 557 14.36 -22.26 -3.61
CA GLU A 557 12.92 -22.12 -3.45
C GLU A 557 12.54 -20.65 -3.20
N ILE A 558 11.62 -20.14 -4.02
CA ILE A 558 11.10 -18.78 -3.90
C ILE A 558 9.84 -18.77 -3.05
N GLY A 559 9.83 -17.95 -2.01
CA GLY A 559 8.67 -17.68 -1.16
C GLY A 559 8.06 -16.31 -1.43
N LYS A 560 6.84 -16.10 -0.90
CA LYS A 560 6.17 -14.79 -0.86
C LYS A 560 6.37 -14.15 0.51
N PHE A 561 6.67 -12.86 0.55
CA PHE A 561 6.72 -12.07 1.78
C PHE A 561 5.72 -10.91 1.70
N ASN A 562 4.73 -10.93 2.59
CA ASN A 562 3.73 -9.87 2.70
C ASN A 562 4.22 -8.76 3.64
N ALA A 563 4.63 -7.65 3.04
CA ALA A 563 4.87 -6.37 3.71
C ALA A 563 3.77 -5.36 3.32
N VAL A 564 4.15 -4.16 2.86
CA VAL A 564 3.22 -3.26 2.15
C VAL A 564 2.79 -3.89 0.82
N SER A 565 3.73 -4.53 0.13
CA SER A 565 3.55 -5.26 -1.12
C SER A 565 3.94 -6.74 -0.93
N THR A 566 3.50 -7.61 -1.83
CA THR A 566 3.86 -9.04 -1.89
C THR A 566 5.17 -9.21 -2.65
N LYS A 567 6.27 -9.44 -1.93
CA LYS A 567 7.63 -9.49 -2.51
C LYS A 567 8.17 -10.93 -2.58
N PRO A 568 8.94 -11.29 -3.62
CA PRO A 568 9.65 -12.56 -3.65
C PRO A 568 10.87 -12.52 -2.73
N PHE A 569 11.19 -13.68 -2.16
CA PHE A 569 12.44 -13.89 -1.43
C PHE A 569 12.89 -15.33 -1.58
N VAL A 570 14.18 -15.59 -1.40
CA VAL A 570 14.71 -16.95 -1.33
C VAL A 570 14.46 -17.51 0.08
N ARG A 571 13.77 -18.65 0.17
CA ARG A 571 13.47 -19.29 1.44
C ARG A 571 14.75 -19.53 2.25
N GLY A 572 14.71 -19.19 3.54
CA GLY A 572 15.88 -19.27 4.43
C GLY A 572 16.89 -18.13 4.32
N GLN A 573 16.72 -17.19 3.38
CA GLN A 573 17.68 -16.08 3.16
C GLN A 573 17.08 -14.68 3.35
N LEU A 574 15.88 -14.55 3.94
CA LEU A 574 15.22 -13.25 4.11
C LEU A 574 16.06 -12.25 4.93
N ASP A 575 16.70 -12.69 6.01
CA ASP A 575 17.48 -11.82 6.90
C ASP A 575 18.82 -11.39 6.30
N ALA A 576 19.44 -12.27 5.50
CA ALA A 576 20.78 -12.08 4.93
C ALA A 576 20.75 -11.47 3.52
N GLY A 577 19.86 -11.95 2.65
CA GLY A 577 19.73 -11.55 1.24
C GLY A 577 18.56 -10.62 0.93
N GLY A 578 17.60 -10.48 1.86
CA GLY A 578 16.42 -9.64 1.64
C GLY A 578 15.46 -10.20 0.59
N CYS A 579 14.65 -9.30 0.01
CA CYS A 579 13.76 -9.64 -1.11
C CYS A 579 14.56 -9.70 -2.42
N GLN A 580 14.47 -10.82 -3.11
CA GLN A 580 15.20 -11.12 -4.35
C GLN A 580 14.47 -12.22 -5.12
N LEU A 581 14.63 -12.25 -6.44
CA LEU A 581 14.12 -13.31 -7.31
C LEU A 581 15.24 -13.75 -8.28
N PRO A 582 16.15 -14.64 -7.85
CA PRO A 582 17.13 -15.22 -8.76
C PRO A 582 16.47 -16.18 -9.76
N LEU A 583 16.73 -15.98 -11.05
CA LEU A 583 16.35 -16.89 -12.13
C LEU A 583 17.57 -17.21 -13.00
N ASN A 584 17.60 -18.41 -13.57
CA ASN A 584 18.50 -18.74 -14.67
C ASN A 584 17.97 -18.08 -15.94
N VAL A 585 18.74 -17.14 -16.49
CA VAL A 585 18.40 -16.45 -17.73
C VAL A 585 19.46 -16.79 -18.78
N SER A 586 19.01 -17.18 -19.96
CA SER A 586 19.88 -17.51 -21.10
C SER A 586 19.31 -16.89 -22.38
N ARG A 587 20.16 -16.67 -23.38
CA ARG A 587 19.72 -16.20 -24.69
C ARG A 587 18.84 -17.26 -25.36
N TYR A 588 17.72 -16.82 -25.92
CA TYR A 588 16.93 -17.67 -26.79
C TYR A 588 17.53 -17.60 -28.20
N LEU A 589 18.27 -18.64 -28.58
CA LEU A 589 18.77 -18.80 -29.94
C LEU A 589 17.65 -19.40 -30.78
N VAL A 590 17.17 -18.65 -31.79
CA VAL A 590 16.24 -19.19 -32.79
C VAL A 590 16.98 -20.28 -33.55
N ALA A 591 16.49 -21.52 -33.44
CA ALA A 591 17.03 -22.68 -34.14
C ALA A 591 16.82 -22.61 -35.66
#